data_AF-A0A0N7AS56-F1
#
_entry.id   AF-A0A0N7AS56-F1
#
_cell.length_a   1.000
_cell.length_b   1.000
_cell.length_c   1.000
_cell.angle_alpha   90.00
_cell.angle_beta   90.00
_cell.angle_gamma   90.00
#
_symmetry.space_group_name_H-M   'P 1'
#
loop_
_entity.id
_entity.type
_entity.pdbx_description
1 polymer ?
#
loop_
_entity_poly.entity_id
_entity_poly.type
_entity_poly.pdbx_seq_one_letter_code
_entity_poly.pdbx_strand_id
1 'polypeptide(L)'
;VATIGNSVIFPGTMSVIVFGYFGGFLVDRKGSLFVFILGSLSISISFLTIAFFVEFSMWLTTFMFIFVMGGLSFTKTVISKIVSSSLSEEEVASGMSLLNFTSFLSEGTGIAIVGGLLSL
;
A
#
# COMPACT_ATOMS: atom_id res chain seq x y z
N VAL A 1 -21.15 -9.12 -3.84
CA VAL A 1 -20.14 -8.12 -4.27
C VAL A 1 -20.25 -6.80 -3.51
N ALA A 2 -21.45 -6.18 -3.43
CA ALA A 2 -21.66 -4.91 -2.71
C ALA A 2 -21.22 -4.93 -1.22
N THR A 3 -21.44 -6.03 -0.49
CA THR A 3 -21.12 -6.14 0.94
C THR A 3 -19.62 -6.13 1.24
N ILE A 4 -18.79 -6.77 0.41
CA ILE A 4 -17.32 -6.76 0.54
C ILE A 4 -16.77 -5.38 0.18
N GLY A 5 -17.27 -4.80 -0.91
CA GLY A 5 -16.89 -3.45 -1.34
C GLY A 5 -17.14 -2.40 -0.25
N ASN A 6 -18.33 -2.44 0.36
CA ASN A 6 -18.71 -1.43 1.34
C ASN A 6 -18.15 -1.68 2.75
N SER A 7 -17.99 -2.94 3.15
CA SER A 7 -17.61 -3.26 4.55
C SER A 7 -16.12 -3.57 4.72
N VAL A 8 -15.42 -4.04 3.67
CA VAL A 8 -13.99 -4.41 3.74
C VAL A 8 -13.15 -3.38 3.00
N ILE A 9 -13.47 -3.14 1.72
CA ILE A 9 -12.61 -2.34 0.83
C ILE A 9 -12.69 -0.86 1.20
N PHE A 10 -13.90 -0.32 1.37
CA PHE A 10 -14.11 1.09 1.70
C PHE A 10 -13.34 1.57 2.94
N PRO A 11 -13.49 0.93 4.13
CA PRO A 11 -12.73 1.36 5.31
C PRO A 11 -11.22 1.17 5.15
N GLY A 12 -10.78 0.13 4.42
CA GLY A 12 -9.37 -0.04 4.08
C GLY A 12 -8.82 1.11 3.23
N THR A 13 -9.53 1.52 2.18
CA THR A 13 -9.10 2.63 1.33
C THR A 13 -9.13 3.97 2.08
N MET A 14 -10.11 4.19 2.95
CA MET A 14 -10.15 5.39 3.80
C MET A 14 -8.97 5.47 4.77
N SER A 15 -8.46 4.33 5.23
CA SER A 15 -7.29 4.31 6.13
C SER A 15 -6.04 4.91 5.46
N VAL A 16 -5.91 4.81 4.13
CA VAL A 16 -4.77 5.34 3.37
C VAL A 16 -4.54 6.83 3.65
N ILE A 17 -5.60 7.61 3.85
CA ILE A 17 -5.50 9.05 4.15
C ILE A 17 -4.81 9.26 5.50
N VAL A 18 -5.29 8.56 6.52
CA VAL A 18 -4.77 8.64 7.89
C VAL A 18 -3.33 8.12 7.95
N PHE A 19 -3.10 6.93 7.39
CA PHE A 19 -1.77 6.33 7.33
C PHE A 19 -0.82 7.12 6.42
N GLY A 20 -1.30 7.80 5.38
CA GLY A 20 -0.48 8.65 4.53
C GLY A 20 0.08 9.84 5.32
N TYR A 21 -0.79 10.51 6.07
CA TYR A 21 -0.40 11.60 6.96
C TYR A 21 0.61 11.15 8.04
N PHE A 22 0.29 10.07 8.76
CA PHE A 22 1.21 9.54 9.77
C PHE A 22 2.51 9.02 9.17
N GLY A 23 2.45 8.43 7.98
CA GLY A 23 3.60 7.95 7.24
C GLY A 23 4.57 9.08 6.94
N GLY A 24 4.08 10.19 6.38
CA GLY A 24 4.90 11.37 6.10
C GLY A 24 5.57 11.92 7.37
N PHE A 25 4.78 12.10 8.44
CA PHE A 25 5.30 12.53 9.73
C PHE A 25 6.37 11.58 10.30
N LEU A 26 6.17 10.27 10.16
CA LEU A 26 7.09 9.27 10.66
C LEU A 26 8.38 9.20 9.83
N VAL A 27 8.30 9.41 8.51
CA VAL A 27 9.48 9.47 7.63
C VAL A 27 10.35 10.65 8.04
N ASP A 28 9.75 11.81 8.24
CA ASP A 28 10.49 13.03 8.59
C ASP A 28 11.14 12.91 9.99
N ARG A 29 10.57 12.11 10.91
CA ARG A 29 11.08 11.97 12.29
C ARG A 29 12.04 10.80 12.51
N LYS A 30 11.75 9.62 11.93
CA LYS A 30 12.50 8.37 12.18
C LYS A 30 13.31 7.88 10.98
N GLY A 31 13.20 8.56 9.84
CA GLY A 31 13.90 8.22 8.61
C GLY A 31 13.13 7.25 7.72
N SER A 32 13.49 7.25 6.43
CA SER A 32 12.84 6.48 5.37
C SER A 32 12.91 4.97 5.59
N LEU A 33 14.08 4.43 5.96
CA LEU A 33 14.27 2.99 6.13
C LEU A 33 13.40 2.39 7.25
N PHE A 34 13.26 3.10 8.37
CA PHE A 34 12.42 2.64 9.49
C PHE A 34 10.96 2.51 9.06
N VAL A 35 10.43 3.52 8.37
CA VAL A 35 9.03 3.52 7.92
C VAL A 35 8.80 2.51 6.80
N PHE A 36 9.78 2.30 5.92
CA PHE A 36 9.71 1.29 4.88
C PHE A 36 9.61 -0.13 5.47
N ILE A 37 10.47 -0.47 6.44
CA ILE A 37 10.44 -1.76 7.12
C ILE A 37 9.11 -1.94 7.86
N LEU A 38 8.63 -0.90 8.57
CA LEU A 38 7.35 -0.95 9.27
C LEU A 38 6.17 -1.18 8.32
N GLY A 39 6.14 -0.47 7.19
CA GLY A 39 5.12 -0.64 6.15
C GLY A 39 5.16 -2.03 5.53
N SER A 40 6.35 -2.50 5.16
CA SER A 40 6.56 -3.84 4.57
C SER A 40 6.14 -4.95 5.54
N LEU A 41 6.56 -4.90 6.80
CA LEU A 41 6.15 -5.87 7.82
C LEU A 41 4.63 -5.86 8.05
N SER A 42 4.03 -4.67 8.10
CA SER A 42 2.57 -4.52 8.24
C SER A 42 1.84 -5.19 7.08
N ILE A 43 2.30 -4.99 5.83
CA ILE A 43 1.73 -5.65 4.65
C ILE A 43 1.91 -7.16 4.75
N SER A 44 3.13 -7.65 4.98
CA SER A 44 3.42 -9.08 5.00
C SER A 44 2.62 -9.83 6.07
N ILE A 45 2.59 -9.33 7.31
CA ILE A 45 1.86 -9.96 8.41
C ILE A 45 0.35 -9.96 8.13
N SER A 46 -0.19 -8.84 7.64
CA SER A 46 -1.62 -8.72 7.37
C SER A 46 -2.05 -9.60 6.20
N PHE A 47 -1.26 -9.63 5.13
CA PHE A 47 -1.52 -10.46 3.96
C PHE A 47 -1.44 -11.95 4.32
N LEU A 48 -0.44 -12.36 5.10
CA LEU A 48 -0.31 -13.73 5.58
C LEU A 48 -1.50 -14.13 6.47
N THR A 49 -1.93 -13.24 7.35
CA THR A 49 -3.10 -13.47 8.22
C THR A 49 -4.37 -13.63 7.40
N ILE A 50 -4.59 -12.77 6.40
CA ILE A 50 -5.74 -12.90 5.49
C ILE A 50 -5.66 -14.24 4.74
N ALA A 51 -4.49 -14.62 4.22
CA ALA A 51 -4.31 -15.86 3.45
C ALA A 51 -4.71 -17.12 4.24
N PHE A 52 -4.46 -17.17 5.56
CA PHE A 52 -4.83 -18.32 6.40
C PHE A 52 -6.21 -18.23 7.03
N PHE A 53 -6.74 -17.03 7.30
CA PHE A 53 -7.92 -16.82 8.13
C PHE A 53 -9.07 -16.07 7.44
N VAL A 54 -9.06 -15.93 6.11
CA VAL A 54 -10.09 -15.20 5.36
C VAL A 54 -11.51 -15.71 5.62
N GLU A 55 -11.68 -17.02 5.86
CA GLU A 55 -12.98 -17.66 6.06
C GLU A 55 -13.52 -17.56 7.49
N PHE A 56 -12.70 -17.15 8.47
CA PHE A 56 -13.08 -17.14 9.89
C PHE A 56 -14.03 -16.00 10.24
N SER A 57 -13.76 -14.78 9.76
CA SER A 57 -14.58 -13.62 10.09
C SER A 57 -14.35 -12.47 9.11
N MET A 58 -15.44 -11.93 8.59
CA MET A 58 -15.43 -10.75 7.73
C MET A 58 -14.84 -9.51 8.42
N TRP A 59 -15.00 -9.41 9.75
CA TRP A 59 -14.45 -8.32 10.55
C TRP A 59 -12.93 -8.41 10.67
N LEU A 60 -12.38 -9.64 10.77
CA LEU A 60 -10.94 -9.86 10.79
C LEU A 60 -10.30 -9.44 9.47
N THR A 61 -10.90 -9.87 8.35
CA THR A 61 -10.43 -9.48 7.01
C THR A 61 -10.47 -7.96 6.83
N THR A 62 -11.53 -7.30 7.29
CA THR A 62 -11.63 -5.83 7.25
C THR A 62 -10.51 -5.15 8.03
N PHE A 63 -10.30 -5.58 9.28
CA PHE A 63 -9.27 -5.02 10.14
C PHE A 63 -7.87 -5.24 9.57
N MET A 64 -7.56 -6.43 9.07
CA MET A 64 -6.27 -6.72 8.43
C MET A 64 -6.11 -5.95 7.11
N PHE A 65 -7.19 -5.77 6.34
CA PHE A 65 -7.15 -5.01 5.08
C PHE A 65 -6.83 -3.53 5.29
N ILE A 66 -7.26 -2.95 6.43
CA ILE A 66 -6.84 -1.62 6.87
C ILE A 66 -5.32 -1.53 7.03
N PHE A 67 -4.67 -2.56 7.59
CA PHE A 67 -3.21 -2.59 7.74
C PHE A 67 -2.47 -2.88 6.44
N VAL A 68 -3.05 -3.63 5.52
CA VAL A 68 -2.52 -3.78 4.15
C VAL A 68 -2.51 -2.41 3.47
N MET A 69 -3.66 -1.73 3.43
CA MET A 69 -3.78 -0.41 2.80
C MET A 69 -2.93 0.65 3.51
N GLY A 70 -2.88 0.62 4.84
CA GLY A 70 -2.04 1.52 5.64
C GLY A 70 -0.54 1.30 5.41
N GLY A 71 -0.10 0.04 5.38
CA GLY A 71 1.29 -0.31 5.09
C GLY A 71 1.73 0.05 3.67
N LEU A 72 0.81 -0.10 2.69
CA LEU A 72 1.03 0.37 1.31
C LEU A 72 1.20 1.90 1.28
N SER A 73 0.40 2.63 2.06
CA SER A 73 0.52 4.09 2.20
C SER A 73 1.90 4.52 2.73
N PHE A 74 2.38 3.88 3.80
CA PHE A 74 3.73 4.12 4.34
C PHE A 74 4.83 3.87 3.29
N THR A 75 4.75 2.73 2.61
CA THR A 75 5.73 2.34 1.59
C THR A 75 5.75 3.34 0.43
N LYS A 76 4.58 3.73 -0.08
CA LYS A 76 4.44 4.71 -1.16
C LYS A 76 4.98 6.08 -0.77
N THR A 77 4.69 6.54 0.45
CA THR A 77 5.20 7.81 0.98
C THR A 77 6.72 7.81 1.08
N VAL A 78 7.32 6.71 1.57
CA VAL A 78 8.79 6.59 1.65
C VAL A 78 9.43 6.63 0.27
N ILE A 79 8.94 5.81 -0.68
CA ILE A 79 9.52 5.74 -2.01
C ILE A 79 9.38 7.09 -2.72
N SER A 80 8.21 7.72 -2.64
CA SER A 80 7.98 9.05 -3.22
C SER A 80 8.92 10.10 -2.62
N LYS A 81 9.11 10.10 -1.30
CA LYS A 81 10.08 10.98 -0.64
C LYS A 81 11.48 10.76 -1.18
N ILE A 82 11.96 9.51 -1.23
CA ILE A 82 13.29 9.15 -1.72
C ILE A 82 13.49 9.65 -3.16
N VAL A 83 12.53 9.38 -4.06
CA VAL A 83 12.62 9.84 -5.47
C VAL A 83 12.68 11.36 -5.54
N SER A 84 11.76 12.05 -4.87
CA SER A 84 11.71 13.52 -4.88
C SER A 84 12.95 14.19 -4.25
N SER A 85 13.58 13.56 -3.25
CA SER A 85 14.75 14.11 -2.58
C SER A 85 16.08 13.74 -3.23
N SER A 86 16.09 12.76 -4.13
CA SER A 86 17.32 12.27 -4.78
C SER A 86 17.56 12.92 -6.15
N LEU A 87 16.59 13.68 -6.66
CA LEU A 87 16.63 14.34 -7.97
C LEU A 87 16.75 15.85 -7.81
N SER A 88 17.31 16.50 -8.83
CA SER A 88 17.32 17.97 -8.92
C SER A 88 15.91 18.51 -9.19
N GLU A 89 15.62 19.76 -8.83
CA GLU A 89 14.27 20.35 -8.98
C GLU A 89 13.72 20.25 -10.41
N GLU A 90 14.59 20.35 -11.42
CA GLU A 90 14.25 20.21 -12.84
C GLU A 90 13.83 18.77 -13.21
N GLU A 91 14.36 17.77 -12.50
CA GLU A 91 14.17 16.35 -12.77
C GLU A 91 13.12 15.68 -11.88
N VAL A 92 12.73 16.30 -10.75
CA VAL A 92 11.73 15.74 -9.81
C VAL A 92 10.43 15.38 -10.52
N ALA A 93 9.95 16.23 -11.43
CA ALA A 93 8.73 15.97 -12.19
C ALA A 93 8.86 14.71 -13.06
N SER A 94 10.00 14.55 -13.72
CA SER A 94 10.31 13.36 -14.52
C SER A 94 10.39 12.11 -13.64
N GLY A 95 11.11 12.17 -12.51
CA GLY A 95 11.23 11.06 -11.57
C GLY A 95 9.90 10.62 -10.97
N MET A 96 9.05 11.57 -10.58
CA MET A 96 7.72 11.28 -10.07
C MET A 96 6.80 10.69 -11.16
N SER A 97 6.93 11.15 -12.42
CA SER A 97 6.19 10.57 -13.54
C SER A 97 6.60 9.10 -13.81
N LEU A 98 7.90 8.81 -13.75
CA LEU A 98 8.44 7.46 -13.91
C LEU A 98 7.98 6.55 -12.76
N LEU A 99 8.03 7.04 -11.52
CA LEU A 99 7.52 6.31 -10.35
C LEU A 99 6.04 5.92 -10.52
N ASN A 100 5.21 6.87 -10.99
CA ASN A 100 3.80 6.61 -11.23
C ASN A 100 3.60 5.61 -12.38
N PHE A 101 4.39 5.70 -13.45
CA PHE A 101 4.36 4.74 -14.55
C PHE A 101 4.75 3.33 -14.10
N THR A 102 5.82 3.19 -13.30
CA THR A 102 6.23 1.90 -12.72
C THR A 102 5.15 1.35 -11.79
N SER A 103 4.52 2.21 -10.98
CA SER A 103 3.42 1.79 -10.08
C SER A 103 2.23 1.26 -10.89
N PHE A 104 1.83 1.98 -11.94
CA PHE A 104 0.77 1.56 -12.85
C PHE A 104 1.09 0.20 -13.50
N LEU A 105 2.31 0.02 -14.00
CA LEU A 105 2.72 -1.25 -14.63
C LEU A 105 2.74 -2.40 -13.61
N SER A 106 3.19 -2.16 -12.38
CA SER A 106 3.19 -3.13 -11.29
C SER A 106 1.77 -3.55 -10.91
N GLU A 107 0.86 -2.59 -10.76
CA GLU A 107 -0.56 -2.85 -10.46
C GLU A 107 -1.23 -3.64 -11.59
N GLY A 108 -1.04 -3.22 -12.85
CA GLY A 108 -1.56 -3.91 -14.02
C GLY A 108 -1.05 -5.35 -14.14
N THR A 109 0.24 -5.56 -13.90
CA THR A 109 0.84 -6.92 -13.89
C THR A 109 0.24 -7.78 -12.78
N GLY A 110 0.08 -7.23 -11.58
CA GLY A 110 -0.56 -7.93 -10.46
C GLY A 110 -1.99 -8.35 -10.79
N ILE A 111 -2.78 -7.45 -11.38
CA ILE A 111 -4.16 -7.75 -11.80
C ILE A 111 -4.17 -8.83 -12.88
N ALA A 112 -3.27 -8.79 -13.86
CA ALA A 112 -3.19 -9.79 -14.91
C ALA A 112 -2.86 -11.20 -14.36
N ILE A 113 -1.91 -11.28 -13.43
CA ILE A 113 -1.53 -12.55 -12.79
C ILE A 113 -2.70 -13.10 -11.97
N VAL A 114 -3.28 -12.29 -11.07
CA VAL A 114 -4.38 -12.73 -10.20
C VAL A 114 -5.63 -13.07 -11.02
N GLY A 115 -5.97 -12.25 -12.01
CA GLY A 115 -7.09 -12.49 -12.92
C GLY A 115 -6.90 -13.77 -13.74
N GLY A 116 -5.68 -14.02 -14.22
CA GLY A 116 -5.31 -15.27 -14.89
C GLY A 116 -5.50 -16.48 -13.98
N LEU A 117 -5.00 -16.42 -12.74
CA LEU A 117 -5.17 -17.49 -11.75
C LEU A 117 -6.63 -17.77 -11.39
N LEU A 118 -7.46 -16.72 -11.30
CA LEU A 118 -8.90 -16.86 -11.03
C LEU A 118 -9.71 -17.40 -12.22
N SER A 119 -9.14 -17.34 -13.42
CA SER A 119 -9.79 -17.81 -14.65
C SER A 119 -9.42 -19.26 -15.02
N LEU A 120 -8.50 -19.88 -14.27
CA LEU A 120 -8.16 -21.31 -14.35
C LEU A 120 -9.17 -22.15 -13.57
#